data_AF-A0A449A2J5-F1
#
_entry.id   AF-A0A449A2J5-F1
#
_cell.length_a   1.000
_cell.length_b   1.000
_cell.length_c   1.000
_cell.angle_alpha   90.00
_cell.angle_beta   90.00
_cell.angle_gamma   90.00
#
_symmetry.space_group_name_H-M   'P 1'
#
loop_
_entity.id
_entity.type
_entity.pdbx_description
1 polymer ?
#
loop_
_entity_poly.entity_id
_entity_poly.type
_entity_poly.pdbx_seq_one_letter_code
_entity_poly.pdbx_strand_id
1 'polypeptide(L)'
;MNTLLNFLLEAENNATIASASQTDNRTKIVLIIMGILLLLLGITVFLFYTVTSRKMKEFKQKQLEQYRINHPKKKHLSYDQTGLYVPSWERAKYQSPLIIGLVLCIIGISFITSQLA
;
A
#
# COMPACT_ATOMS: atom_id res chain seq x y z
N MET A 1 -28.56 44.14 -33.85
CA MET A 1 -28.09 44.24 -32.45
C MET A 1 -27.99 42.88 -31.74
N ASN A 2 -28.71 41.84 -32.19
CA ASN A 2 -28.65 40.51 -31.55
C ASN A 2 -27.43 39.65 -31.96
N THR A 3 -26.83 39.89 -33.13
CA THR A 3 -25.73 39.05 -33.65
C THR A 3 -24.42 39.21 -32.86
N LEU A 4 -24.08 40.43 -32.46
CA LEU A 4 -22.91 40.70 -31.63
C LEU A 4 -23.09 40.17 -30.21
N LEU A 5 -24.29 40.25 -29.65
CA LEU A 5 -24.59 39.71 -28.33
C LEU A 5 -24.49 38.18 -28.31
N ASN A 6 -25.01 37.51 -29.34
CA ASN A 6 -24.89 36.06 -29.49
C ASN A 6 -23.42 35.62 -29.66
N PHE A 7 -22.63 36.37 -30.44
CA PHE A 7 -21.21 36.08 -30.62
C PHE A 7 -20.41 36.24 -29.33
N LEU A 8 -20.68 37.29 -28.54
CA LEU A 8 -20.04 37.49 -27.24
C LEU A 8 -20.40 36.37 -26.24
N LEU A 9 -21.67 35.97 -26.20
CA LEU A 9 -22.12 34.84 -25.37
C LEU A 9 -21.46 33.52 -25.80
N GLU A 10 -21.31 33.27 -27.09
CA GLU A 10 -20.66 32.06 -27.62
C GLU A 10 -19.16 32.04 -27.30
N ALA A 11 -18.47 33.18 -27.40
CA ALA A 11 -17.07 33.30 -27.03
C ALA A 11 -16.83 33.06 -25.52
N GLU A 12 -17.70 33.59 -24.66
CA GLU A 12 -17.64 33.38 -23.22
C GLU A 12 -17.85 31.90 -22.86
N ASN A 13 -18.89 31.28 -23.41
CA ASN A 13 -19.15 29.84 -23.21
C ASN A 13 -17.96 28.97 -23.64
N ASN A 14 -17.35 29.27 -24.78
CA ASN A 14 -16.18 28.54 -25.27
C ASN A 14 -14.96 28.69 -24.33
N ALA A 15 -14.75 29.88 -23.76
CA ALA A 15 -13.68 30.12 -22.79
C ALA A 15 -13.92 29.36 -21.46
N THR A 16 -15.16 29.30 -21.00
CA THR A 16 -15.55 28.52 -19.81
C THR A 16 -15.38 27.02 -20.05
N ILE A 17 -15.78 26.51 -21.21
CA ILE A 17 -15.59 25.09 -21.56
C ILE A 17 -14.10 24.74 -21.65
N ALA A 18 -13.28 25.61 -22.25
CA ALA A 18 -11.84 25.39 -22.36
C ALA A 18 -11.14 25.35 -21.00
N SER A 19 -11.47 26.27 -20.09
CA SER A 19 -10.90 26.31 -18.73
C SER A 19 -11.37 25.14 -17.85
N ALA A 20 -12.62 24.72 -17.98
CA ALA A 20 -13.14 23.51 -17.32
C ALA A 20 -12.42 22.25 -17.82
N SER A 21 -12.24 22.09 -19.14
CA SER A 21 -11.52 20.96 -19.75
C SER A 21 -10.05 20.92 -19.31
N GLN A 22 -9.37 22.08 -19.25
CA GLN A 22 -7.99 22.14 -18.76
C GLN A 22 -7.87 21.73 -17.29
N THR A 23 -8.85 22.12 -16.46
CA THR A 23 -8.87 21.76 -15.03
C THR A 23 -9.13 20.27 -14.82
N ASP A 24 -10.03 19.67 -15.62
CA ASP A 24 -10.29 18.23 -15.64
C ASP A 24 -9.04 17.42 -16.01
N ASN A 25 -8.37 17.81 -17.10
CA ASN A 25 -7.14 17.15 -17.55
C ASN A 25 -6.01 17.20 -16.51
N ARG A 26 -5.83 18.35 -15.83
CA ARG A 26 -4.83 18.49 -14.75
C ARG A 26 -5.16 17.59 -13.56
N THR A 27 -6.43 17.54 -13.17
CA THR A 27 -6.90 16.69 -12.06
C THR A 27 -6.65 15.21 -12.36
N LYS A 28 -6.99 14.76 -13.58
CA LYS A 28 -6.72 13.40 -14.06
C LYS A 28 -5.24 13.02 -13.97
N ILE A 29 -4.36 13.89 -14.48
CA ILE A 29 -2.91 13.66 -14.46
C ILE A 29 -2.39 13.55 -13.02
N VAL A 30 -2.82 14.45 -12.13
CA VAL A 30 -2.41 14.42 -10.71
C VAL A 30 -2.85 13.13 -10.03
N LEU A 31 -4.08 12.67 -10.26
CA LEU A 31 -4.59 11.43 -9.67
C LEU A 31 -3.88 10.18 -10.20
N ILE A 32 -3.54 10.15 -11.50
CA ILE A 32 -2.75 9.06 -12.09
C ILE A 32 -1.35 9.01 -11.45
N ILE A 33 -0.67 10.16 -11.36
CA ILE A 33 0.67 10.23 -10.74
C ILE A 33 0.59 9.77 -9.27
N MET A 34 -0.42 10.24 -8.53
CA MET A 34 -0.64 9.82 -7.15
C MET A 34 -0.85 8.30 -7.05
N GLY A 35 -1.66 7.71 -7.92
CA GLY A 35 -1.88 6.26 -7.98
C GLY A 35 -0.60 5.47 -8.26
N ILE A 36 0.25 5.94 -9.18
CA ILE A 36 1.56 5.34 -9.47
C ILE A 36 2.48 5.42 -8.25
N LEU A 37 2.55 6.57 -7.57
CA LEU A 37 3.35 6.73 -6.35
C LEU A 37 2.89 5.78 -5.24
N LEU A 38 1.58 5.62 -5.05
CA LEU A 38 1.02 4.66 -4.09
C LEU A 38 1.38 3.21 -4.44
N LEU A 39 1.38 2.86 -5.72
CA LEU A 39 1.79 1.53 -6.18
C LEU A 39 3.29 1.28 -5.91
N LEU A 40 4.15 2.24 -6.24
CA LEU A 40 5.59 2.13 -5.95
C LEU A 40 5.85 2.00 -4.44
N LEU A 41 5.11 2.75 -3.63
CA LEU A 41 5.18 2.64 -2.17
C LEU A 41 4.72 1.26 -1.69
N GLY A 42 3.59 0.76 -2.19
CA GLY A 42 3.07 -0.58 -1.87
C GLY A 42 4.07 -1.70 -2.20
N ILE A 43 4.71 -1.63 -3.37
CA ILE A 43 5.76 -2.56 -3.79
C ILE A 43 6.97 -2.47 -2.87
N THR A 44 7.40 -1.26 -2.50
CA THR A 44 8.54 -1.03 -1.60
C THR A 44 8.29 -1.65 -0.22
N VAL A 45 7.08 -1.50 0.32
CA VAL A 45 6.67 -2.15 1.57
C VAL A 45 6.70 -3.67 1.44
N PHE A 46 6.33 -4.21 0.27
CA PHE A 46 6.42 -5.64 -0.01
C PHE A 46 7.86 -6.16 0.00
N LEU A 47 8.82 -5.40 -0.51
CA LEU A 47 10.24 -5.75 -0.40
C LEU A 47 10.71 -5.79 1.06
N PHE A 48 10.21 -4.87 1.90
CA PHE A 48 10.51 -4.84 3.33
C PHE A 48 10.02 -6.08 4.10
N TYR A 49 9.02 -6.81 3.58
CA TYR A 49 8.55 -8.07 4.17
C TYR A 49 9.66 -9.14 4.28
N THR A 50 10.62 -9.13 3.35
CA THR A 50 11.76 -10.06 3.40
C THR A 50 12.61 -9.86 4.66
N VAL A 51 12.71 -8.61 5.13
CA VAL A 51 13.45 -8.24 6.35
C VAL A 51 12.65 -8.63 7.59
N THR A 52 11.35 -8.35 7.63
CA THR A 52 10.51 -8.72 8.79
C THR A 52 10.39 -10.23 8.96
N SER A 53 10.37 -10.99 7.87
CA SER A 53 10.38 -12.46 7.90
C SER A 53 11.65 -13.02 8.55
N ARG A 54 12.81 -12.38 8.36
CA ARG A 54 14.05 -12.78 9.06
C ARG A 54 13.94 -12.53 10.56
N LYS A 55 13.37 -11.40 10.97
CA LYS A 55 13.16 -11.07 12.39
C LYS A 55 12.22 -12.04 13.10
N MET A 56 11.20 -12.55 12.42
CA MET A 56 10.34 -13.61 12.95
C MET A 56 11.12 -14.90 13.22
N LYS A 57 12.05 -15.29 12.34
CA LYS A 57 12.90 -16.47 12.54
C LYS A 57 13.83 -16.28 13.74
N GLU A 58 14.47 -15.10 13.85
CA GLU A 58 15.30 -14.74 15.01
C GLU A 58 14.51 -14.80 16.32
N PHE A 59 13.26 -14.32 16.33
CA PHE A 59 12.39 -14.38 17.51
C PHE A 59 12.11 -15.82 17.95
N LYS A 60 11.73 -16.70 17.00
CA LYS A 60 11.53 -18.13 17.28
C LYS A 60 12.80 -18.81 17.80
N GLN A 61 13.96 -18.47 17.24
CA GLN A 61 15.24 -19.02 17.68
C GLN A 61 15.56 -18.61 19.13
N LYS A 62 15.35 -17.34 19.50
CA LYS A 62 15.56 -16.87 20.88
C LYS A 62 14.64 -17.55 21.87
N GLN A 63 13.36 -17.74 21.53
CA GLN A 63 12.43 -18.50 22.36
C GLN A 63 12.87 -19.95 22.53
N LEU A 64 13.34 -20.60 21.46
CA LEU A 64 13.85 -21.96 21.52
C LEU A 64 15.11 -22.08 22.39
N GLU A 65 16.02 -21.10 22.28
CA GLU A 65 17.22 -21.03 23.09
C GLU A 65 16.90 -20.93 24.58
N GLN A 66 15.99 -20.03 24.96
CA GLN A 66 15.51 -19.92 26.35
C GLN A 66 14.83 -21.21 26.83
N TYR A 67 14.01 -21.84 25.98
CA TYR A 67 13.39 -23.11 26.31
C TYR A 67 14.42 -24.22 26.58
N ARG A 68 15.50 -24.28 25.79
CA ARG A 68 16.59 -25.25 25.94
C ARG A 68 17.41 -25.04 27.22
N ILE A 69 17.56 -23.80 27.68
CA ILE A 69 18.19 -23.48 28.96
C ILE A 69 17.34 -24.03 30.11
N ASN A 70 16.03 -23.80 30.06
CA ASN A 70 15.09 -24.24 31.10
C ASN A 70 14.80 -25.76 31.07
N HIS A 71 14.98 -26.40 29.91
CA HIS A 71 14.72 -27.83 29.72
C HIS A 71 15.94 -28.55 29.11
N PRO A 72 17.02 -28.75 29.88
CA PRO A 72 18.27 -29.26 29.36
C PRO A 72 18.18 -30.70 28.81
N LYS A 73 17.19 -31.49 29.22
CA LYS A 73 16.93 -32.85 28.71
C LYS A 73 16.23 -32.86 27.34
N LYS A 74 15.69 -31.73 26.89
CA LYS A 74 14.85 -31.62 25.67
C LYS A 74 15.53 -30.78 24.57
N LYS A 75 16.87 -30.69 24.57
CA LYS A 75 17.63 -29.83 23.65
C LYS A 75 17.51 -30.21 22.16
N HIS A 76 17.21 -31.47 21.87
CA HIS A 76 17.05 -31.99 20.50
C HIS A 76 15.71 -31.60 19.85
N LEU A 77 14.75 -31.06 20.62
CA LEU A 77 13.45 -30.69 20.08
C LEU A 77 13.54 -29.46 19.17
N SER A 78 12.88 -29.54 18.03
CA SER A 78 12.62 -28.41 17.14
C SER A 78 11.53 -27.51 17.71
N TYR A 79 11.48 -26.24 17.28
CA TYR A 79 10.52 -25.24 17.79
C TYR A 79 9.08 -25.77 17.79
N ASP A 80 8.66 -26.40 16.69
CA ASP A 80 7.30 -26.89 16.51
C ASP A 80 6.94 -28.04 17.47
N GLN A 81 7.94 -28.76 18.00
CA GLN A 81 7.78 -29.85 18.96
C GLN A 81 7.77 -29.39 20.43
N THR A 82 8.14 -28.14 20.69
CA THR A 82 8.19 -27.59 22.06
C THR A 82 6.86 -27.06 22.57
N GLY A 83 5.85 -26.92 21.68
CA GLY A 83 4.61 -26.23 22.00
C GLY A 83 4.75 -24.71 22.18
N LEU A 84 5.94 -24.16 21.90
CA LEU A 84 6.14 -22.71 21.84
C LEU A 84 5.28 -22.12 20.73
N TYR A 85 4.59 -21.03 21.05
CA TYR A 85 3.82 -20.28 20.09
C TYR A 85 4.34 -18.85 20.01
N VAL A 86 4.28 -18.28 18.81
CA VAL A 86 4.50 -16.86 18.62
C VAL A 86 3.21 -16.15 19.02
N PRO A 87 3.24 -15.20 19.97
CA PRO A 87 2.05 -14.46 20.37
C PRO A 87 1.42 -13.75 19.16
N SER A 88 0.08 -13.69 19.15
CA SER A 88 -0.70 -13.19 18.01
C SER A 88 -0.31 -11.77 17.59
N TRP A 89 0.03 -10.91 18.55
CA TRP A 89 0.50 -9.55 18.28
C TRP A 89 1.82 -9.52 17.48
N GLU A 90 2.76 -10.40 17.82
CA GLU A 90 4.05 -10.47 17.17
C GLU A 90 3.91 -11.00 15.73
N ARG A 91 3.01 -11.98 15.52
CA ARG A 91 2.61 -12.43 14.18
C ARG A 91 2.02 -11.30 13.35
N ALA A 92 1.08 -10.54 13.91
CA ALA A 92 0.44 -9.42 13.23
C ALA A 92 1.47 -8.34 12.84
N LYS A 93 2.41 -8.01 13.74
CA LYS A 93 3.49 -7.05 13.49
C LYS A 93 4.39 -7.44 12.32
N TYR A 94 4.76 -8.70 12.20
CA TYR A 94 5.63 -9.15 11.12
C TYR A 94 4.91 -9.36 9.79
N GLN A 95 3.59 -9.58 9.83
CA GLN A 95 2.75 -9.77 8.64
C GLN A 95 2.07 -8.47 8.17
N SER A 96 2.06 -7.41 8.98
CA SER A 96 1.48 -6.11 8.65
C SER A 96 2.02 -5.47 7.36
N PRO A 97 3.32 -5.60 6.98
CA PRO A 97 3.79 -5.00 5.74
C PRO A 97 3.10 -5.59 4.50
N LEU A 98 2.75 -6.88 4.52
CA LEU A 98 2.01 -7.49 3.40
C LEU A 98 0.60 -6.91 3.26
N ILE A 99 -0.10 -6.75 4.38
CA ILE A 99 -1.46 -6.22 4.39
C ILE A 99 -1.44 -4.75 3.95
N ILE A 100 -0.54 -3.96 4.52
CA ILE A 100 -0.39 -2.53 4.18
C ILE A 100 0.00 -2.37 2.71
N GLY A 101 0.97 -3.14 2.21
CA GLY A 101 1.40 -3.11 0.82
C GLY A 101 0.26 -3.47 -0.13
N LEU A 102 -0.51 -4.53 0.18
CA LEU A 102 -1.68 -4.92 -0.61
C LEU A 102 -2.74 -3.82 -0.65
N VAL A 103 -3.09 -3.23 0.50
CA VAL A 103 -4.08 -2.14 0.59
C VAL A 103 -3.63 -0.92 -0.22
N LEU A 104 -2.36 -0.52 -0.11
CA LEU A 104 -1.81 0.59 -0.91
C LEU A 104 -1.90 0.32 -2.41
N CYS A 105 -1.64 -0.92 -2.85
CA CYS A 105 -1.79 -1.29 -4.25
C CYS A 105 -3.24 -1.22 -4.73
N ILE A 106 -4.20 -1.71 -3.93
CA ILE A 106 -5.64 -1.64 -4.28
C ILE A 106 -6.09 -0.18 -4.41
N ILE A 107 -5.68 0.69 -3.48
CA ILE A 107 -6.01 2.12 -3.52
C ILE A 107 -5.37 2.78 -4.75
N GLY A 108 -4.10 2.48 -5.03
CA GLY A 108 -3.39 3.00 -6.19
C GLY A 108 -4.03 2.60 -7.52
N ILE A 109 -4.42 1.32 -7.67
CA ILE A 109 -5.16 0.83 -8.84
C ILE A 109 -6.50 1.55 -8.95
N SER A 110 -7.25 1.67 -7.86
CA SER A 110 -8.56 2.34 -7.85
C SER A 110 -8.47 3.78 -8.34
N PHE A 111 -7.42 4.51 -7.94
CA PHE A 111 -7.19 5.89 -8.40
C PHE A 111 -6.94 5.96 -9.89
N ILE A 112 -6.16 5.03 -10.45
CA ILE A 112 -5.86 4.97 -11.89
C ILE A 112 -7.11 4.59 -12.68
N THR A 113 -7.84 3.56 -12.25
CA THR A 113 -9.03 3.07 -12.96
C THR A 113 -10.16 4.10 -12.97
N SER A 114 -10.33 4.87 -11.90
CA SER A 114 -11.34 5.93 -11.83
C SER A 114 -11.08 7.10 -12.79
N GLN A 115 -9.88 7.23 -13.37
CA GLN A 115 -9.60 8.22 -14.43
C GLN A 115 -9.77 7.66 -15.84
N LEU A 116 -9.83 6.32 -15.98
CA LEU A 116 -9.98 5.62 -17.27
C LEU A 116 -11.42 5.21 -17.57
N ALA A 117 -12.23 4.98 -16.53
CA ALA A 117 -13.66 4.67 -16.62
C ALA A 117 -14.49 5.94 -16.84
#